data_AF-A0A952MVI7-F1
#
_entry.id   AF-A0A952MVI7-F1
#
_cell.length_a   1.000
_cell.length_b   1.000
_cell.length_c   1.000
_cell.angle_alpha   90.00
_cell.angle_beta   90.00
_cell.angle_gamma   90.00
#
_symmetry.space_group_name_H-M   'P 1'
#
loop_
_entity.id
_entity.type
_entity.pdbx_description
1 polymer ?
#
loop_
_entity_poly.entity_id
_entity_poly.type
_entity_poly.pdbx_seq_one_letter_code
_entity_poly.pdbx_strand_id
1 'polypeptide(L)'
;MRDGYDRIMGYEIPTGTFPCWVISDEERLVSLKENRPFHDHYPPCFFKLITRLDNNFVEGYLGNTRNSGGYHENISTVYTYLDDYLKRKSVYFSFDRISLYKLINIHPTKPLAFILKRLDSPKAIKQNTAFMIMPFRYPELNVFYEQHIKAFLEEAMKIQVLRADDFNGNDIIIETIYNQIENSEFVIVDTSYENKNAFYEFGYAAAKEKEIITIQNTHIAQSLFFDRAHIRAILYSVDKIEDFKNQLRNTIEAIRSKVGAIN
;
A
#
# COMPACT_ATOMS: atom_id res chain seq x y z
N MET A 1 -8.15 -29.69 -25.39
CA MET A 1 -7.20 -29.43 -24.29
C MET A 1 -6.12 -30.49 -24.37
N ARG A 2 -4.85 -30.11 -24.37
CA ARG A 2 -3.74 -31.06 -24.25
C ARG A 2 -3.67 -31.50 -22.78
N ASP A 3 -3.51 -32.78 -22.51
CA ASP A 3 -3.40 -33.27 -21.12
C ASP A 3 -2.28 -32.54 -20.37
N GLY A 4 -2.58 -32.05 -19.16
CA GLY A 4 -1.65 -31.30 -18.31
C GLY A 4 -1.50 -29.80 -18.62
N TYR A 5 -2.39 -29.23 -19.43
CA TYR A 5 -2.43 -27.79 -19.72
C TYR A 5 -3.81 -27.17 -19.44
N ASP A 6 -3.81 -26.01 -18.81
CA ASP A 6 -4.98 -25.17 -18.57
C ASP A 6 -5.00 -24.00 -19.57
N ARG A 7 -6.21 -23.49 -19.89
CA ARG A 7 -6.37 -22.29 -20.71
C ARG A 7 -6.74 -21.10 -19.83
N ILE A 8 -5.77 -20.24 -19.54
CA ILE A 8 -5.94 -19.06 -18.69
C ILE A 8 -5.68 -17.80 -19.51
N MET A 9 -6.62 -16.84 -19.45
CA MET A 9 -6.57 -15.59 -20.24
C MET A 9 -6.37 -15.81 -21.75
N GLY A 10 -6.88 -16.92 -22.28
CA GLY A 10 -6.75 -17.28 -23.70
C GLY A 10 -5.46 -18.04 -24.06
N TYR A 11 -4.49 -18.17 -23.15
CA TYR A 11 -3.20 -18.83 -23.35
C TYR A 11 -3.18 -20.25 -22.77
N GLU A 12 -2.47 -21.17 -23.42
CA GLU A 12 -2.25 -22.53 -22.91
C GLU A 12 -1.00 -22.58 -22.02
N ILE A 13 -1.17 -22.98 -20.77
CA ILE A 13 -0.09 -23.04 -19.78
C ILE A 13 -0.18 -24.34 -18.97
N PRO A 14 0.92 -24.83 -18.38
CA PRO A 14 0.88 -26.04 -17.56
C PRO A 14 -0.14 -25.93 -16.42
N THR A 15 -0.85 -27.02 -16.14
CA THR A 15 -1.91 -27.03 -15.13
C THR A 15 -1.40 -26.63 -13.75
N GLY A 16 -2.17 -25.79 -13.04
CA GLY A 16 -1.79 -25.28 -11.71
C GLY A 16 -0.72 -24.19 -11.71
N THR A 17 -0.53 -23.50 -12.84
CA THR A 17 0.39 -22.36 -12.99
C THR A 17 -0.35 -21.11 -13.48
N PHE A 18 0.31 -19.96 -13.40
CA PHE A 18 -0.15 -18.69 -13.95
C PHE A 18 0.62 -18.33 -15.21
N PRO A 19 0.01 -17.65 -16.20
CA PRO A 19 0.78 -17.04 -17.27
C PRO A 19 1.70 -15.97 -16.65
N CYS A 20 2.91 -15.83 -17.18
CA CYS A 20 3.89 -14.90 -16.60
C CYS A 20 4.57 -14.09 -17.71
N TRP A 21 4.34 -12.79 -17.68
CA TRP A 21 5.06 -11.83 -18.50
C TRP A 21 6.29 -11.33 -17.76
N VAL A 22 7.40 -11.24 -18.48
CA VAL A 22 8.62 -10.60 -18.02
C VAL A 22 8.57 -9.18 -18.56
N ILE A 23 8.67 -8.19 -17.68
CA ILE A 23 8.50 -6.78 -18.00
C ILE A 23 9.83 -6.07 -17.76
N SER A 24 10.31 -5.36 -18.78
CA SER A 24 11.48 -4.50 -18.67
C SER A 24 11.14 -3.18 -17.96
N ASP A 25 12.12 -2.48 -17.41
CA ASP A 25 11.86 -1.19 -16.76
C ASP A 25 11.36 -0.12 -17.76
N GLU A 26 11.82 -0.17 -19.01
CA GLU A 26 11.36 0.72 -20.09
C GLU A 26 9.87 0.48 -20.40
N GLU A 27 9.47 -0.78 -20.60
CA GLU A 27 8.08 -1.15 -20.85
C GLU A 27 7.17 -0.78 -19.68
N ARG A 28 7.63 -1.02 -18.44
CA ARG A 28 6.92 -0.60 -17.22
C ARG A 28 6.62 0.89 -17.25
N LEU A 29 7.62 1.72 -17.55
CA LEU A 29 7.47 3.18 -17.57
C LEU A 29 6.48 3.64 -18.65
N VAL A 30 6.53 3.05 -19.84
CA VAL A 30 5.59 3.36 -20.93
C VAL A 30 4.16 2.99 -20.53
N SER A 31 3.93 1.77 -20.05
CA SER A 31 2.59 1.32 -19.69
C SER A 31 1.98 2.12 -18.54
N LEU A 32 2.78 2.53 -17.56
CA LEU A 32 2.33 3.43 -16.48
C LEU A 32 2.00 4.83 -17.00
N LYS A 33 2.82 5.39 -17.90
CA LYS A 33 2.60 6.72 -18.49
C LYS A 33 1.33 6.76 -19.35
N GLU A 34 1.06 5.69 -20.08
CA GLU A 34 -0.06 5.58 -21.02
C GLU A 34 -1.32 4.98 -20.38
N ASN A 35 -1.26 4.57 -19.11
CA ASN A 35 -2.34 3.91 -18.37
C ASN A 35 -2.91 2.68 -19.12
N ARG A 36 -2.02 1.81 -19.61
CA ARG A 36 -2.37 0.60 -20.36
C ARG A 36 -1.79 -0.67 -19.73
N PRO A 37 -2.31 -1.87 -20.07
CA PRO A 37 -1.73 -3.13 -19.62
C PRO A 37 -0.23 -3.26 -19.98
N PHE A 38 0.51 -3.98 -19.14
CA PHE A 38 1.97 -4.06 -19.26
C PHE A 38 2.45 -4.70 -20.56
N HIS A 39 1.80 -5.77 -21.01
CA HIS A 39 2.25 -6.54 -22.16
C HIS A 39 1.05 -7.15 -22.89
N ASP A 40 1.08 -7.30 -24.22
CA ASP A 40 -0.05 -7.76 -25.03
C ASP A 40 0.18 -9.05 -25.84
N HIS A 41 1.44 -9.51 -25.98
CA HIS A 41 1.77 -10.76 -26.67
C HIS A 41 1.75 -12.00 -25.75
N TYR A 42 1.96 -13.19 -26.33
CA TYR A 42 2.00 -14.47 -25.62
C TYR A 42 2.98 -14.48 -24.44
N PRO A 43 2.60 -15.01 -23.25
CA PRO A 43 3.46 -15.00 -22.08
C PRO A 43 4.73 -15.84 -22.32
N PRO A 44 5.94 -15.25 -22.19
CA PRO A 44 7.19 -15.98 -22.37
C PRO A 44 7.47 -16.99 -21.26
N CYS A 45 6.80 -16.86 -20.11
CA CYS A 45 6.99 -17.71 -18.94
C CYS A 45 5.65 -18.17 -18.35
N PHE A 46 5.72 -19.14 -17.45
CA PHE A 46 4.63 -19.51 -16.54
C PHE A 46 5.18 -19.61 -15.12
N PHE A 47 4.34 -19.35 -14.13
CA PHE A 47 4.74 -19.27 -12.74
C PHE A 47 3.89 -20.19 -11.87
N LYS A 48 4.55 -21.06 -11.09
CA LYS A 48 3.90 -21.89 -10.08
C LYS A 48 4.05 -21.23 -8.71
N LEU A 49 2.96 -20.76 -8.15
CA LEU A 49 2.92 -20.25 -6.77
C LEU A 49 3.14 -21.41 -5.78
N ILE A 50 4.10 -21.26 -4.86
CA ILE A 50 4.37 -22.23 -3.79
C ILE A 50 3.72 -21.73 -2.51
N THR A 51 4.02 -20.49 -2.12
CA THR A 51 3.50 -19.89 -0.90
C THR A 51 3.37 -18.39 -1.04
N ARG A 52 2.47 -17.81 -0.25
CA ARG A 52 2.39 -16.37 -0.01
C ARG A 52 3.08 -16.11 1.32
N LEU A 53 4.20 -15.40 1.29
CA LEU A 53 4.95 -15.07 2.50
C LEU A 53 4.22 -14.01 3.32
N ASP A 54 3.59 -13.05 2.63
CA ASP A 54 2.63 -12.09 3.19
C ASP A 54 1.70 -11.53 2.09
N ASN A 55 1.06 -10.38 2.33
CA ASN A 55 0.17 -9.72 1.37
C ASN A 55 0.85 -9.22 0.09
N ASN A 56 2.16 -9.00 0.11
CA ASN A 56 2.94 -8.41 -0.98
C ASN A 56 4.01 -9.35 -1.52
N PHE A 57 4.48 -10.33 -0.74
CA PHE A 57 5.54 -11.23 -1.14
C PHE A 57 5.01 -12.62 -1.48
N VAL A 58 5.40 -13.10 -2.66
CA VAL A 58 5.09 -14.45 -3.12
C VAL A 58 6.38 -15.19 -3.46
N GLU A 59 6.36 -16.48 -3.19
CA GLU A 59 7.43 -17.40 -3.55
C GLU A 59 6.89 -18.44 -4.54
N GLY A 60 7.66 -18.73 -5.59
CA GLY A 60 7.26 -19.70 -6.59
C GLY A 60 8.36 -20.09 -7.56
N TYR A 61 8.01 -21.03 -8.44
CA TYR A 61 8.90 -21.52 -9.49
C TYR A 61 8.54 -20.88 -10.83
N LEU A 62 9.55 -20.36 -11.52
CA LEU A 62 9.41 -19.80 -12.87
C LEU A 62 9.84 -20.85 -13.90
N GLY A 63 8.99 -21.06 -14.91
CA GLY A 63 9.29 -21.86 -16.08
C GLY A 63 9.14 -21.06 -17.36
N ASN A 64 9.79 -21.51 -18.44
CA ASN A 64 9.76 -20.82 -19.74
C ASN A 64 8.89 -21.58 -20.73
N THR A 65 7.99 -20.89 -21.44
CA THR A 65 7.02 -21.54 -22.35
C THR A 65 7.68 -22.19 -23.58
N ARG A 66 8.91 -21.81 -23.92
CA ARG A 66 9.67 -22.41 -25.04
C ARG A 66 10.41 -23.70 -24.65
N ASN A 67 10.61 -23.96 -23.35
CA ASN A 67 11.41 -25.09 -22.87
C ASN A 67 10.52 -26.16 -22.23
N SER A 68 9.80 -26.92 -23.08
CA SER A 68 9.09 -28.19 -22.77
C SER A 68 8.35 -28.33 -21.42
N GLY A 69 8.03 -27.23 -20.72
CA GLY A 69 7.36 -27.21 -19.42
C GLY A 69 8.27 -27.29 -18.17
N GLY A 70 9.59 -27.14 -18.31
CA GLY A 70 10.52 -27.18 -17.17
C GLY A 70 10.61 -25.86 -16.39
N TYR A 71 10.86 -25.97 -15.07
CA TYR A 71 11.24 -24.82 -14.23
C TYR A 71 12.75 -24.56 -14.33
N HIS A 72 13.20 -23.34 -14.05
CA HIS A 72 14.62 -23.02 -14.01
C HIS A 72 15.33 -23.76 -12.88
N GLU A 73 16.30 -24.61 -13.20
CA GLU A 73 17.14 -25.30 -12.18
C GLU A 73 18.40 -24.51 -11.83
N ASN A 74 18.86 -23.62 -12.73
CA ASN A 74 20.08 -22.83 -12.57
C ASN A 74 19.89 -21.44 -13.20
N ILE A 75 20.65 -20.45 -12.72
CA ILE A 75 20.65 -19.10 -13.30
C ILE A 75 21.45 -19.16 -14.61
N SER A 76 20.77 -18.92 -15.74
CA SER A 76 21.38 -18.96 -17.08
C SER A 76 21.20 -17.63 -17.79
N THR A 77 22.31 -17.06 -18.28
CA THR A 77 22.34 -15.78 -19.00
C THR A 77 21.72 -15.84 -20.39
N VAL A 78 21.32 -17.03 -20.86
CA VAL A 78 20.50 -17.19 -22.07
C VAL A 78 19.14 -16.49 -21.92
N TYR A 79 18.64 -16.36 -20.69
CA TYR A 79 17.42 -15.63 -20.38
C TYR A 79 17.75 -14.21 -19.93
N THR A 80 17.27 -13.22 -20.68
CA THR A 80 17.56 -11.80 -20.45
C THR A 80 17.21 -11.34 -19.02
N TYR A 81 16.10 -11.81 -18.45
CA TYR A 81 15.71 -11.48 -17.09
C TYR A 81 16.62 -12.08 -16.01
N LEU A 82 17.24 -13.24 -16.25
CA LEU A 82 18.22 -13.81 -15.33
C LEU A 82 19.57 -13.10 -15.44
N ASP A 83 19.97 -12.72 -16.65
CA ASP A 83 21.16 -11.89 -16.90
C ASP A 83 21.00 -10.49 -16.26
N ASP A 84 19.85 -9.85 -16.44
CA ASP A 84 19.55 -8.56 -15.82
C ASP A 84 19.53 -8.64 -14.30
N TYR A 85 19.00 -9.73 -13.73
CA TYR A 85 19.08 -9.99 -12.28
C TYR A 85 20.53 -10.10 -11.79
N LEU A 86 21.39 -10.87 -12.48
CA LEU A 86 22.82 -10.98 -12.14
C LEU A 86 23.54 -9.63 -12.23
N LYS A 87 23.15 -8.78 -13.18
CA LYS A 87 23.65 -7.41 -13.35
C LYS A 87 23.03 -6.41 -12.36
N ARG A 88 22.24 -6.88 -11.38
CA ARG A 88 21.53 -6.07 -10.37
C ARG A 88 20.57 -5.03 -10.96
N LYS A 89 20.04 -5.28 -12.15
CA LYS A 89 18.96 -4.48 -12.71
C LYS A 89 17.62 -4.93 -12.14
N SER A 90 16.63 -4.03 -12.16
CA SER A 90 15.28 -4.37 -11.75
C SER A 90 14.61 -5.23 -12.83
N VAL A 91 14.05 -6.36 -12.41
CA VAL A 91 13.29 -7.27 -13.25
C VAL A 91 11.87 -7.33 -12.71
N TYR A 92 10.90 -7.20 -13.60
CA TYR A 92 9.50 -7.20 -13.22
C TYR A 92 8.73 -8.34 -13.90
N PHE A 93 7.65 -8.74 -13.26
CA PHE A 93 6.74 -9.75 -13.76
C PHE A 93 5.29 -9.30 -13.60
N SER A 94 4.42 -9.85 -14.43
CA SER A 94 2.97 -9.75 -14.26
C SER A 94 2.32 -11.10 -14.54
N PHE A 95 1.22 -11.39 -13.83
CA PHE A 95 0.45 -12.62 -13.98
C PHE A 95 -0.91 -12.41 -14.67
N ASP A 96 -1.32 -11.15 -14.83
CA ASP A 96 -2.62 -10.73 -15.35
C ASP A 96 -2.52 -9.53 -16.32
N ARG A 97 -1.30 -9.02 -16.55
CA ARG A 97 -0.95 -7.82 -17.33
C ARG A 97 -1.35 -6.50 -16.65
N ILE A 98 -1.82 -6.54 -15.41
CA ILE A 98 -2.28 -5.37 -14.63
C ILE A 98 -1.46 -5.23 -13.35
N SER A 99 -1.27 -6.31 -12.62
CA SER A 99 -0.47 -6.35 -11.41
C SER A 99 1.01 -6.53 -11.70
N LEU A 100 1.84 -5.78 -10.99
CA LEU A 100 3.28 -5.73 -11.20
C LEU A 100 4.01 -6.30 -10.01
N TYR A 101 4.92 -7.22 -10.26
CA TYR A 101 5.75 -7.86 -9.25
C TYR A 101 7.21 -7.60 -9.55
N LYS A 102 7.99 -7.14 -8.59
CA LYS A 102 9.44 -6.99 -8.72
C LYS A 102 10.15 -8.24 -8.22
N LEU A 103 11.13 -8.72 -8.96
CA LEU A 103 12.06 -9.75 -8.50
C LEU A 103 12.92 -9.21 -7.35
N ILE A 104 12.86 -9.85 -6.19
CA ILE A 104 13.64 -9.47 -5.01
C ILE A 104 14.85 -10.38 -4.87
N ASN A 105 14.64 -11.69 -4.95
CA ASN A 105 15.70 -12.67 -4.76
C ASN A 105 15.40 -13.96 -5.51
N ILE A 106 16.44 -14.74 -5.78
CA ILE A 106 16.37 -16.11 -6.29
C ILE A 106 17.13 -17.01 -5.32
N HIS A 107 16.43 -17.97 -4.72
CA HIS A 107 17.06 -18.99 -3.88
C HIS A 107 17.56 -20.17 -4.73
N PRO A 108 18.78 -20.68 -4.48
CA PRO A 108 19.40 -21.76 -5.26
C PRO A 108 18.86 -23.14 -4.89
N THR A 109 17.54 -23.32 -4.96
CA THR A 109 16.85 -24.60 -4.83
C THR A 109 16.76 -25.31 -6.18
N LYS A 110 16.32 -26.57 -6.21
CA LYS A 110 16.05 -27.31 -7.45
C LYS A 110 14.57 -27.71 -7.50
N PRO A 111 13.73 -26.99 -8.26
CA PRO A 111 14.03 -25.82 -9.10
C PRO A 111 14.25 -24.53 -8.29
N LEU A 112 14.78 -23.49 -8.93
CA LEU A 112 15.05 -22.18 -8.33
C LEU A 112 13.76 -21.52 -7.82
N ALA A 113 13.76 -21.07 -6.57
CA ALA A 113 12.64 -20.35 -5.97
C ALA A 113 12.81 -18.85 -6.13
N PHE A 114 11.82 -18.20 -6.76
CA PHE A 114 11.80 -16.78 -7.03
C PHE A 114 10.94 -16.08 -5.98
N ILE A 115 11.52 -15.08 -5.32
CA ILE A 115 10.82 -14.21 -4.38
C ILE A 115 10.43 -12.93 -5.10
N LEU A 116 9.12 -12.71 -5.22
CA LEU A 116 8.56 -11.56 -5.92
C LEU A 116 7.78 -10.68 -4.96
N LYS A 117 7.98 -9.36 -5.06
CA LYS A 117 7.21 -8.35 -4.32
C LYS A 117 6.21 -7.68 -5.25
N ARG A 118 4.92 -7.82 -4.98
CA ARG A 118 3.86 -7.06 -5.62
C ARG A 118 4.04 -5.56 -5.33
N LEU A 119 4.02 -4.75 -6.38
CA LEU A 119 4.24 -3.31 -6.36
C LEU A 119 2.93 -2.53 -6.43
N ASP A 120 1.89 -3.13 -7.01
CA ASP A 120 0.57 -2.54 -7.21
C ASP A 120 -0.45 -3.04 -6.19
N SER A 121 -0.06 -3.81 -5.17
CA SER A 121 -0.98 -4.28 -4.13
C SER A 121 -1.82 -3.09 -3.69
N PRO A 122 -3.14 -3.07 -3.97
CA PRO A 122 -4.03 -2.21 -3.23
C PRO A 122 -3.85 -2.74 -1.82
N LYS A 123 -3.09 -2.00 -1.00
CA LYS A 123 -2.96 -2.33 0.41
C LYS A 123 -4.38 -2.41 0.91
N ALA A 124 -4.81 -3.62 1.27
CA ALA A 124 -6.20 -3.88 1.62
C ALA A 124 -6.54 -2.92 2.76
N ILE A 125 -7.37 -1.93 2.44
CA ILE A 125 -7.75 -0.91 3.40
C ILE A 125 -8.42 -1.65 4.55
N LYS A 126 -7.82 -1.54 5.73
CA LYS A 126 -8.34 -2.14 6.95
C LYS A 126 -9.53 -1.29 7.39
N GLN A 127 -10.73 -1.79 7.15
CA GLN A 127 -11.96 -1.18 7.63
C GLN A 127 -11.92 -1.00 9.14
N ASN A 128 -12.55 0.06 9.62
CA ASN A 128 -12.58 0.44 11.04
C ASN A 128 -11.20 0.71 11.62
N THR A 129 -10.27 1.26 10.83
CA THR A 129 -8.97 1.71 11.34
C THR A 129 -8.66 3.12 10.89
N ALA A 130 -8.07 3.91 11.77
CA ALA A 130 -7.58 5.25 11.48
C ALA A 130 -6.13 5.39 11.94
N PHE A 131 -5.34 6.19 11.22
CA PHE A 131 -4.00 6.57 11.65
C PHE A 131 -3.99 8.04 12.08
N MET A 132 -3.47 8.33 13.27
CA MET A 132 -3.33 9.67 13.81
C MET A 132 -1.93 10.22 13.55
N ILE A 133 -1.86 11.29 12.78
CA ILE A 133 -0.66 12.08 12.54
C ILE A 133 -0.74 13.31 13.45
N MET A 134 0.14 13.40 14.43
CA MET A 134 0.16 14.54 15.35
C MET A 134 1.51 14.75 16.03
N PRO A 135 1.80 15.98 16.49
CA PRO A 135 2.93 16.24 17.37
C PRO A 135 2.75 15.55 18.74
N PHE A 136 3.66 14.65 19.12
CA PHE A 136 3.61 13.92 20.40
C PHE A 136 4.26 14.66 21.58
N ARG A 137 5.06 15.69 21.32
CA ARG A 137 5.81 16.41 22.37
C ARG A 137 4.96 17.32 23.27
N TYR A 138 3.67 17.48 22.95
CA TYR A 138 2.76 18.41 23.62
C TYR A 138 1.74 17.65 24.47
N PRO A 139 1.82 17.71 25.81
CA PRO A 139 0.93 16.98 26.70
C PRO A 139 -0.56 17.24 26.44
N GLU A 140 -0.94 18.49 26.15
CA GLU A 140 -2.30 18.90 25.86
C GLU A 140 -2.89 18.20 24.63
N LEU A 141 -2.06 17.99 23.58
CA LEU A 141 -2.48 17.24 22.41
C LEU A 141 -2.62 15.75 22.72
N ASN A 142 -1.70 15.19 23.51
CA ASN A 142 -1.76 13.78 23.91
C ASN A 142 -3.02 13.46 24.71
N VAL A 143 -3.36 14.32 25.68
CA VAL A 143 -4.59 14.20 26.48
C VAL A 143 -5.81 14.27 25.56
N PHE A 144 -5.84 15.22 24.62
CA PHE A 144 -6.93 15.35 23.66
C PHE A 144 -7.07 14.09 22.77
N TYR A 145 -5.95 13.58 22.25
CA TYR A 145 -5.93 12.35 21.45
C TYR A 145 -6.52 11.16 22.21
N GLU A 146 -6.02 10.87 23.41
CA GLU A 146 -6.48 9.71 24.19
C GLU A 146 -7.96 9.84 24.57
N GLN A 147 -8.37 10.99 25.12
CA GLN A 147 -9.72 11.15 25.71
C GLN A 147 -10.81 11.45 24.70
N HIS A 148 -10.47 12.07 23.56
CA HIS A 148 -11.47 12.68 22.68
C HIS A 148 -11.40 12.21 21.24
N ILE A 149 -10.28 11.63 20.80
CA ILE A 149 -10.17 10.98 19.50
C ILE A 149 -10.25 9.46 19.67
N LYS A 150 -9.25 8.86 20.32
CA LYS A 150 -9.10 7.41 20.45
C LYS A 150 -10.29 6.78 21.19
N ALA A 151 -10.53 7.18 22.44
CA ALA A 151 -11.64 6.65 23.22
C ALA A 151 -13.00 6.86 22.53
N PHE A 152 -13.25 8.04 21.96
CA PHE A 152 -14.50 8.33 21.26
C PHE A 152 -14.72 7.43 20.04
N LEU A 153 -13.72 7.31 19.16
CA LEU A 153 -13.83 6.52 17.93
C LEU A 153 -13.92 5.02 18.22
N GLU A 154 -13.19 4.52 19.21
CA GLU A 154 -13.25 3.13 19.65
C GLU A 154 -14.60 2.80 20.30
N GLU A 155 -15.10 3.64 21.19
CA GLU A 155 -16.35 3.37 21.92
C GLU A 155 -17.58 3.54 21.02
N ALA A 156 -17.68 4.69 20.33
CA ALA A 156 -18.88 5.09 19.61
C ALA A 156 -18.96 4.52 18.19
N MET A 157 -17.82 4.30 17.53
CA MET A 157 -17.78 3.91 16.11
C MET A 157 -17.05 2.58 15.85
N LYS A 158 -16.46 1.97 16.90
CA LYS A 158 -15.67 0.73 16.80
C LYS A 158 -14.48 0.86 15.85
N ILE A 159 -13.90 2.06 15.76
CA ILE A 159 -12.73 2.35 14.92
C ILE A 159 -11.48 2.33 15.78
N GLN A 160 -10.52 1.48 15.43
CA GLN A 160 -9.21 1.44 16.06
C GLN A 160 -8.35 2.60 15.56
N VAL A 161 -7.79 3.40 16.47
CA VAL A 161 -6.92 4.53 16.12
C VAL A 161 -5.48 4.22 16.53
N LEU A 162 -4.56 4.23 15.57
CA LEU A 162 -3.13 4.02 15.82
C LEU A 162 -2.36 5.32 15.64
N ARG A 163 -1.32 5.52 16.47
CA ARG A 163 -0.37 6.64 16.40
C ARG A 163 1.07 6.10 16.38
N ALA A 164 2.01 6.91 15.94
CA ALA A 164 3.41 6.50 15.74
C ALA A 164 4.08 5.91 17.00
N ASP A 165 3.72 6.38 18.19
CA ASP A 165 4.25 5.92 19.48
C ASP A 165 3.54 4.69 20.06
N ASP A 166 2.45 4.21 19.45
CA ASP A 166 1.84 2.91 19.81
C ASP A 166 2.76 1.72 19.43
N PHE A 167 3.79 1.96 18.60
CA PHE A 167 4.78 0.96 18.20
C PHE A 167 6.01 1.02 19.11
N ASN A 168 6.08 0.11 20.09
CA ASN A 168 7.21 0.02 21.02
C ASN A 168 8.54 -0.29 20.31
N GLY A 169 9.56 0.56 20.51
CA GLY A 169 10.96 0.26 20.21
C GLY A 169 11.77 1.48 19.84
N ASN A 170 13.06 1.52 20.25
CA ASN A 170 14.03 2.58 19.97
C ASN A 170 14.31 2.85 18.48
N ASP A 171 13.63 2.15 17.57
CA ASP A 171 13.66 2.37 16.13
C ASP A 171 12.23 2.28 15.58
N ILE A 172 11.50 3.40 15.59
CA ILE A 172 10.32 3.55 14.72
C ILE A 172 10.84 3.43 13.29
N ILE A 173 10.72 2.25 12.69
CA ILE A 173 11.04 2.06 11.28
C ILE A 173 9.99 2.86 10.51
N ILE A 174 10.42 3.90 9.80
CA ILE A 174 9.55 4.78 9.00
C ILE A 174 8.62 3.99 8.05
N GLU A 175 9.06 2.80 7.60
CA GLU A 175 8.26 1.87 6.81
C GLU A 175 7.00 1.39 7.54
N THR A 176 7.05 1.22 8.87
CA THR A 176 5.88 0.87 9.70
C THR A 176 4.85 1.99 9.64
N ILE A 177 5.28 3.25 9.79
CA ILE A 177 4.39 4.41 9.70
C ILE A 177 3.74 4.50 8.33
N TYR A 178 4.52 4.35 7.25
CA TYR A 178 3.98 4.29 5.89
C TYR A 178 2.99 3.16 5.71
N ASN A 179 3.29 1.98 6.25
CA ASN A 179 2.38 0.86 6.22
C ASN A 179 1.07 1.16 6.94
N GLN A 180 1.08 1.82 8.10
CA GLN A 180 -0.14 2.20 8.78
C GLN A 180 -0.94 3.25 8.00
N ILE A 181 -0.29 4.32 7.55
CA ILE A 181 -0.93 5.38 6.74
C ILE A 181 -1.63 4.78 5.51
N GLU A 182 -0.94 3.93 4.76
CA GLU A 182 -1.49 3.35 3.55
C GLU A 182 -2.63 2.36 3.84
N ASN A 183 -2.52 1.54 4.90
CA ASN A 183 -3.49 0.50 5.23
C ASN A 183 -4.73 1.02 5.97
N SER A 184 -4.66 2.17 6.65
CA SER A 184 -5.80 2.70 7.41
C SER A 184 -6.96 3.12 6.51
N GLU A 185 -8.19 3.07 7.03
CA GLU A 185 -9.39 3.51 6.31
C GLU A 185 -9.30 5.00 5.95
N PHE A 186 -8.90 5.81 6.93
CA PHE A 186 -8.64 7.23 6.77
C PHE A 186 -7.53 7.67 7.74
N VAL A 187 -7.06 8.90 7.56
CA VAL A 187 -6.02 9.50 8.38
C VAL A 187 -6.57 10.75 9.05
N ILE A 188 -6.27 10.94 10.33
CA ILE A 188 -6.57 12.17 11.07
C ILE A 188 -5.25 12.91 11.27
N VAL A 189 -5.22 14.21 10.94
CA VAL A 189 -4.00 15.04 11.02
C VAL A 189 -4.26 16.23 11.93
N ASP A 190 -3.53 16.33 13.04
CA ASP A 190 -3.53 17.53 13.88
C ASP A 190 -2.52 18.55 13.35
N THR A 191 -3.01 19.74 13.01
CA THR A 191 -2.21 20.87 12.49
C THR A 191 -2.16 22.05 13.47
N SER A 192 -2.33 21.80 14.77
CA SER A 192 -2.32 22.84 15.81
C SER A 192 -0.92 23.44 16.00
N TYR A 193 0.13 22.62 15.84
CA TYR A 193 1.53 23.07 15.89
C TYR A 193 2.26 22.77 14.58
N GLU A 194 3.24 23.62 14.27
CA GLU A 194 4.20 23.35 13.20
C GLU A 194 5.16 22.23 13.62
N ASN A 195 4.94 21.02 13.09
CA ASN A 195 5.80 19.87 13.33
C ASN A 195 6.25 19.24 12.00
N LYS A 196 7.56 19.20 11.80
CA LYS A 196 8.16 18.69 10.55
C LYS A 196 7.81 17.24 10.25
N ASN A 197 7.73 16.39 11.27
CA ASN A 197 7.42 14.96 11.10
C ASN A 197 5.94 14.79 10.75
N ALA A 198 5.04 15.45 11.47
CA ALA A 198 3.61 15.43 11.18
C ALA A 198 3.32 15.94 9.76
N PHE A 199 3.99 17.02 9.31
CA PHE A 199 3.82 17.52 7.94
C PHE A 199 4.41 16.60 6.88
N TYR A 200 5.51 15.92 7.17
CA TYR A 200 6.07 14.92 6.28
C TYR A 200 5.09 13.76 6.06
N GLU A 201 4.55 13.23 7.15
CA GLU A 201 3.55 12.15 7.13
C GLU A 201 2.24 12.61 6.46
N PHE A 202 1.80 13.84 6.70
CA PHE A 202 0.63 14.43 6.04
C PHE A 202 0.84 14.53 4.52
N GLY A 203 1.99 15.06 4.08
CA GLY A 203 2.34 15.12 2.66
C GLY A 203 2.39 13.74 2.02
N TYR A 204 2.91 12.74 2.74
CA TYR A 204 2.91 11.35 2.29
C TYR A 204 1.51 10.77 2.16
N ALA A 205 0.64 10.97 3.15
CA ALA A 205 -0.77 10.54 3.11
C ALA A 205 -1.52 11.18 1.92
N ALA A 206 -1.28 12.48 1.67
CA ALA A 206 -1.87 13.19 0.54
C ALA A 206 -1.37 12.65 -0.81
N ALA A 207 -0.08 12.35 -0.93
CA ALA A 207 0.50 11.73 -2.13
C ALA A 207 -0.03 10.30 -2.38
N LYS A 208 -0.54 9.64 -1.34
CA LYS A 208 -1.19 8.33 -1.41
C LYS A 208 -2.71 8.41 -1.59
N GLU A 209 -3.25 9.62 -1.84
CA GLU A 209 -4.67 9.87 -2.07
C GLU A 209 -5.55 9.31 -0.94
N LYS A 210 -5.04 9.34 0.30
CA LYS A 210 -5.82 8.92 1.47
C LYS A 210 -6.93 9.91 1.76
N GLU A 211 -8.03 9.41 2.30
CA GLU A 211 -9.05 10.24 2.95
C GLU A 211 -8.43 10.85 4.21
N ILE A 212 -8.31 12.18 4.24
CA ILE A 212 -7.63 12.93 5.30
C ILE A 212 -8.63 13.85 5.99
N ILE A 213 -8.72 13.71 7.31
CA ILE A 213 -9.47 14.59 8.20
C ILE A 213 -8.47 15.47 8.94
N THR A 214 -8.42 16.76 8.61
CA THR A 214 -7.57 17.71 9.32
C THR A 214 -8.30 18.25 10.54
N ILE A 215 -7.62 18.34 11.68
CA ILE A 215 -8.14 18.93 12.92
C ILE A 215 -7.18 20.01 13.43
N GLN A 216 -7.72 21.02 14.10
CA GLN A 216 -6.91 22.11 14.63
C GLN A 216 -7.48 22.71 15.92
N ASN A 217 -6.62 22.90 16.92
CA ASN A 217 -6.97 23.53 18.18
C ASN A 217 -7.10 25.05 18.02
N THR A 218 -8.26 25.60 18.35
CA THR A 218 -8.56 27.04 18.21
C THR A 218 -7.76 27.94 19.15
N HIS A 219 -7.29 27.40 20.28
CA HIS A 219 -6.57 28.18 21.31
C HIS A 219 -5.05 28.23 21.10
N ILE A 220 -4.54 27.36 20.23
CA ILE A 220 -3.10 27.28 19.90
C ILE A 220 -2.80 28.05 18.62
N ALA A 221 -3.73 28.08 17.68
CA ALA A 221 -3.51 28.64 16.34
C ALA A 221 -3.30 30.17 16.38
N GLN A 222 -2.15 30.64 15.90
CA GLN A 222 -1.87 32.06 15.60
C GLN A 222 -1.83 32.38 14.09
N SER A 223 -1.71 31.37 13.23
CA SER A 223 -1.91 31.49 11.78
C SER A 223 -2.45 30.15 11.26
N LEU A 224 -3.48 30.19 10.40
CA LEU A 224 -3.95 29.00 9.71
C LEU A 224 -2.79 28.48 8.85
N PHE A 225 -2.33 27.26 9.15
CA PHE A 225 -1.33 26.61 8.33
C PHE A 225 -1.96 26.33 6.95
N PHE A 226 -1.39 26.97 5.92
CA PHE A 226 -1.89 27.17 4.55
C PHE A 226 -2.85 28.35 4.35
N ASP A 227 -2.38 29.37 3.63
CA ASP A 227 -3.15 30.38 2.87
C ASP A 227 -4.04 29.79 1.75
N ARG A 228 -4.42 28.51 1.86
CA ARG A 228 -5.35 27.88 0.94
C ARG A 228 -6.64 27.59 1.68
N ALA A 229 -7.64 28.43 1.41
CA ALA A 229 -9.06 28.28 1.74
C ALA A 229 -9.72 26.95 1.26
N HIS A 230 -8.93 25.93 0.91
CA HIS A 230 -9.36 24.67 0.30
C HIS A 230 -9.25 23.47 1.24
N ILE A 231 -8.38 23.46 2.25
CA ILE A 231 -8.30 22.36 3.22
C ILE A 231 -9.22 22.72 4.40
N ARG A 232 -10.40 22.10 4.46
CA ARG A 232 -11.34 22.29 5.57
C ARG A 232 -10.86 21.51 6.79
N ALA A 233 -10.40 22.21 7.81
CA ALA A 233 -10.09 21.61 9.11
C ALA A 233 -11.32 21.62 10.03
N ILE A 234 -11.50 20.56 10.80
CA ILE A 234 -12.42 20.54 11.95
C ILE A 234 -11.72 21.28 13.09
N LEU A 235 -12.26 22.44 13.44
CA LEU A 235 -11.75 23.22 14.56
C LEU A 235 -12.23 22.61 15.88
N TYR A 236 -11.35 22.53 16.86
CA TYR A 236 -11.69 22.00 18.17
C TYR A 236 -11.19 22.87 19.31
N SER A 237 -11.94 22.80 20.41
CA SER A 237 -11.59 23.35 21.70
C SER A 237 -12.20 22.47 22.79
N VAL A 238 -11.60 22.48 23.98
CA VAL A 238 -12.10 21.66 25.11
C VAL A 238 -13.51 22.12 25.54
N ASP A 239 -13.79 23.42 25.42
CA ASP A 239 -15.10 24.01 25.72
C ASP A 239 -16.21 23.59 24.73
N LYS A 240 -15.86 23.13 23.52
CA LYS A 240 -16.81 22.71 22.48
C LYS A 240 -16.57 21.28 22.01
N ILE A 241 -16.23 20.40 22.94
CA ILE A 241 -15.81 19.05 22.59
C ILE A 241 -16.91 18.23 21.91
N GLU A 242 -18.17 18.43 22.30
CA GLU A 242 -19.29 17.71 21.71
C GLU A 242 -19.55 18.14 20.25
N ASP A 243 -19.37 19.43 19.94
CA ASP A 243 -19.45 19.94 18.58
C ASP A 243 -18.36 19.30 17.70
N PHE A 244 -17.13 19.21 18.21
CA PHE A 244 -16.02 18.53 17.55
C PHE A 244 -16.35 17.06 17.26
N LYS A 245 -16.81 16.31 18.27
CA LYS A 245 -17.15 14.88 18.13
C LYS A 245 -18.26 14.65 17.10
N ASN A 246 -19.28 15.51 17.10
CA ASN A 246 -20.36 15.45 16.11
C ASN A 246 -19.86 15.74 14.69
N GLN A 247 -19.03 16.77 14.51
CA GLN A 247 -18.44 17.07 13.20
C GLN A 247 -17.51 15.96 12.69
N LEU A 248 -16.70 15.38 13.58
CA LEU A 248 -15.82 14.26 13.26
C LEU A 248 -16.63 13.04 12.82
N ARG A 249 -17.67 12.68 13.58
CA ARG A 249 -18.58 11.57 13.22
C ARG A 249 -19.21 11.79 11.85
N ASN A 250 -19.81 12.96 11.63
CA ASN A 250 -20.49 13.28 10.36
C ASN A 250 -19.51 13.22 9.18
N THR A 251 -18.27 13.64 9.39
CA THR A 251 -17.23 13.58 8.34
C THR A 251 -16.84 12.14 8.02
N ILE A 252 -16.66 11.29 9.04
CA ILE A 252 -16.36 9.87 8.84
C ILE A 252 -17.51 9.14 8.13
N GLU A 253 -18.76 9.42 8.51
CA GLU A 253 -19.95 8.85 7.86
C GLU A 253 -20.07 9.32 6.39
N ALA A 254 -19.77 10.58 6.12
CA ALA A 254 -19.72 11.11 4.77
C ALA A 254 -18.61 10.45 3.91
N ILE A 255 -17.44 10.19 4.49
CA ILE A 255 -16.37 9.43 3.82
C ILE A 255 -16.86 8.02 3.48
N ARG A 256 -17.44 7.31 4.46
CA ARG A 256 -17.91 5.91 4.30
C ARG A 256 -19.04 5.78 3.27
N SER A 257 -19.97 6.73 3.25
CA SER A 257 -21.08 6.73 2.28
C SER A 257 -20.62 6.95 0.84
N LYS A 258 -19.57 7.77 0.60
CA LYS A 258 -18.97 7.91 -0.74
C LYS A 258 -18.37 6.60 -1.24
N VAL A 259 -17.67 5.87 -0.36
CA VAL A 259 -17.05 4.58 -0.70
C VAL A 259 -18.11 3.50 -0.96
N GLY A 260 -19.21 3.51 -0.19
CA GLY A 260 -20.32 2.57 -0.38
C GLY A 260 -21.15 2.81 -1.66
N ALA A 261 -21.11 4.01 -2.24
CA ALA A 261 -21.83 4.34 -3.48
C ALA A 261 -21.05 4.01 -4.76
N ILE A 262 -19.78 3.61 -4.65
CA ILE A 262 -18.89 3.28 -5.77
C ILE A 262 -18.80 1.75 -6.00
N ASN A 263 -19.34 0.95 -5.08
CA ASN A 263 -19.49 -0.52 -5.19
C ASN A 263 -20.93 -0.90 -5.55
#